data_AF-A0A8X7WV07-F1
#
_entry.id   AF-A0A8X7WV07-F1
#
_cell.length_a   1.000
_cell.length_b   1.000
_cell.length_c   1.000
_cell.angle_alpha   90.00
_cell.angle_beta   90.00
_cell.angle_gamma   90.00
#
_symmetry.space_group_name_H-M   'P 1'
#
loop_
_entity.id
_entity.type
_entity.pdbx_description
1 polymer ?
#
loop_
_entity_poly.entity_id
_entity_poly.type
_entity_poly.pdbx_seq_one_letter_code
_entity_poly.pdbx_strand_id
1 'polypeptide(L)'
;MLQSLCDSSPEVRQAAAYGIGVMAQNGGENYRPFCTEAIPLMVGVIQAADSKDKANINATENCISAVGKVMKFRPECVNVNEVLPHWLSWLPLKEDKEEAVHTFSFLCDLIERFEFLHFC
;
A
#
# COMPACT_ATOMS: atom_id res chain seq x y z
N MET A 1 3.39 -13.17 -9.07
CA MET A 1 3.39 -11.87 -8.37
C MET A 1 2.60 -11.96 -7.07
N LEU A 2 1.29 -12.26 -7.08
CA LEU A 2 0.50 -12.38 -5.84
C LEU A 2 1.06 -13.41 -4.84
N GLN A 3 1.42 -14.61 -5.31
CA GLN A 3 2.05 -15.63 -4.46
C GLN A 3 3.38 -15.17 -3.84
N SER A 4 4.12 -14.31 -4.54
CA SER A 4 5.41 -13.78 -4.11
C SER A 4 5.31 -12.78 -2.95
N LEU A 5 4.12 -12.26 -2.65
CA LEU A 5 3.87 -11.49 -1.42
C LEU A 5 4.03 -12.35 -0.16
N CYS A 6 3.90 -13.67 -0.28
CA CYS A 6 4.03 -14.61 0.83
C CYS A 6 5.36 -15.38 0.79
N ASP A 7 6.34 -14.91 0.02
CA ASP A 7 7.65 -15.56 -0.08
C ASP A 7 8.42 -15.45 1.25
N SER A 8 9.25 -16.46 1.53
CA SER A 8 10.16 -16.43 2.68
C SER A 8 11.20 -15.30 2.62
N SER A 9 11.64 -14.91 1.41
CA SER A 9 12.61 -13.84 1.22
C SER A 9 11.93 -12.46 1.32
N PRO A 10 12.38 -11.58 2.24
CA PRO A 10 11.90 -10.21 2.31
C PRO A 10 12.07 -9.43 1.00
N GLU A 11 13.17 -9.66 0.29
CA GLU A 11 13.48 -9.00 -0.98
C GLU A 11 12.47 -9.38 -2.07
N VAL A 12 12.06 -10.65 -2.12
CA VAL A 12 11.02 -11.12 -3.05
C VAL A 12 9.67 -10.50 -2.70
N ARG A 13 9.31 -10.43 -1.40
CA ARG A 13 8.08 -9.76 -0.95
C ARG A 13 8.09 -8.27 -1.30
N GLN A 14 9.22 -7.59 -1.09
CA GLN A 14 9.39 -6.18 -1.43
C GLN A 14 9.18 -5.95 -2.93
N ALA A 15 9.85 -6.72 -3.79
CA ALA A 15 9.70 -6.62 -5.24
C ALA A 15 8.26 -6.90 -5.70
N ALA A 16 7.59 -7.88 -5.08
CA ALA A 16 6.20 -8.20 -5.36
C ALA A 16 5.25 -7.06 -4.98
N ALA A 17 5.41 -6.49 -3.78
CA ALA A 17 4.61 -5.36 -3.30
C ALA A 17 4.83 -4.11 -4.18
N TYR A 18 6.07 -3.79 -4.52
CA TYR A 18 6.40 -2.71 -5.45
C TYR A 18 5.67 -2.89 -6.79
N GLY A 19 5.77 -4.09 -7.38
CA GLY A 19 5.12 -4.41 -8.65
C GLY A 19 3.60 -4.24 -8.60
N ILE A 20 2.96 -4.59 -7.49
CA ILE A 20 1.52 -4.40 -7.28
C ILE A 20 1.17 -2.91 -7.16
N GLY A 21 1.99 -2.12 -6.43
CA GLY A 21 1.82 -0.68 -6.35
C GLY A 21 1.89 0.01 -7.71
N VAL A 22 2.90 -0.35 -8.53
CA VAL A 22 3.06 0.15 -9.90
C VAL A 22 1.92 -0.31 -10.80
N MET A 23 1.46 -1.55 -10.65
CA MET A 23 0.30 -2.10 -11.36
C MET A 23 -0.98 -1.32 -11.06
N ALA A 24 -1.23 -0.97 -9.79
CA ALA A 24 -2.37 -0.15 -9.40
C ALA A 24 -2.30 1.25 -10.03
N GLN A 25 -1.11 1.85 -10.05
CA GLN A 25 -0.90 3.19 -10.60
C GLN A 25 -1.00 3.22 -12.14
N ASN A 26 -0.34 2.29 -12.83
CA ASN A 26 -0.07 2.38 -14.27
C ASN A 26 -0.62 1.22 -15.12
N GLY A 27 -1.08 0.12 -14.51
CA GLY A 27 -1.41 -1.12 -15.23
C GLY A 27 -2.69 -1.08 -16.08
N GLY A 28 -3.58 -0.13 -15.85
CA GLY A 28 -4.90 -0.08 -16.49
C GLY A 28 -5.94 -1.03 -15.86
N GLU A 29 -7.10 -1.15 -16.51
CA GLU A 29 -8.28 -1.81 -15.93
C GLU A 29 -8.17 -3.33 -15.85
N ASN A 30 -7.43 -3.97 -16.76
CA ASN A 30 -7.26 -5.42 -16.80
C ASN A 30 -6.62 -5.99 -15.52
N TYR A 31 -5.97 -5.14 -14.72
CA TYR A 31 -5.31 -5.56 -13.49
C TYR A 31 -6.16 -5.37 -12.21
N ARG A 32 -7.40 -4.86 -12.33
CA ARG A 32 -8.30 -4.66 -11.18
C ARG A 32 -8.50 -5.93 -10.32
N PRO A 33 -8.73 -7.13 -10.89
CA PRO A 33 -8.91 -8.33 -10.06
C PRO A 33 -7.69 -8.62 -9.20
N PHE A 34 -6.48 -8.49 -9.76
CA PHE A 34 -5.24 -8.71 -9.02
C PHE A 34 -4.99 -7.66 -7.95
N CYS A 35 -5.36 -6.40 -8.18
CA CYS A 35 -5.29 -5.35 -7.15
C CYS A 35 -6.22 -5.68 -5.97
N THR A 36 -7.42 -6.18 -6.26
CA THR A 36 -8.39 -6.60 -5.23
C THR A 36 -7.86 -7.78 -4.42
N GLU A 37 -7.34 -8.81 -5.08
CA GLU A 37 -6.79 -10.01 -4.43
C GLU A 37 -5.50 -9.73 -3.63
N ALA A 38 -4.71 -8.73 -4.03
CA ALA A 38 -3.46 -8.38 -3.36
C ALA A 38 -3.65 -7.77 -1.97
N ILE A 39 -4.75 -7.03 -1.73
CA ILE A 39 -4.96 -6.28 -0.49
C ILE A 39 -4.86 -7.17 0.75
N PRO A 40 -5.64 -8.26 0.90
CA PRO A 40 -5.57 -9.09 2.11
C PRO A 40 -4.18 -9.73 2.29
N LEU A 41 -3.48 -10.05 1.21
CA LEU A 41 -2.12 -10.61 1.27
C LEU A 41 -1.11 -9.58 1.79
N MET A 42 -1.15 -8.35 1.27
CA MET A 42 -0.30 -7.25 1.75
C MET A 42 -0.61 -6.90 3.21
N VAL A 43 -1.89 -6.87 3.62
CA VAL A 43 -2.28 -6.65 5.02
C VAL A 43 -1.71 -7.74 5.92
N GLY A 44 -1.71 -9.00 5.49
CA GLY A 44 -1.08 -10.10 6.21
C GLY A 44 0.41 -9.89 6.45
N VAL A 45 1.15 -9.39 5.44
CA VAL A 45 2.58 -9.05 5.58
C VAL A 45 2.77 -7.89 6.56
N ILE A 46 1.93 -6.86 6.47
CA ILE A 46 2.03 -5.65 7.32
C ILE A 46 1.79 -6.00 8.79
N GLN A 47 0.83 -6.88 9.05
CA GLN A 47 0.41 -7.27 10.40
C GLN A 47 1.20 -8.45 10.99
N ALA A 48 2.13 -9.04 10.25
CA ALA A 48 3.00 -10.10 10.76
C ALA A 48 3.79 -9.61 11.99
N ALA A 49 4.01 -10.50 12.95
CA ALA A 49 4.63 -10.14 14.24
C ALA A 49 6.07 -9.59 14.09
N ASP A 50 6.78 -10.06 13.08
CA ASP A 50 8.15 -9.69 12.72
C ASP A 50 8.22 -8.63 11.60
N SER A 51 7.08 -8.02 11.21
CA SER A 51 7.02 -7.10 10.06
C SER A 51 7.91 -5.87 10.21
N LYS A 52 8.20 -5.47 11.46
CA LYS A 52 9.04 -4.31 11.80
C LYS A 52 10.51 -4.67 12.07
N ASP A 53 10.88 -5.94 11.97
CA ASP A 53 12.27 -6.34 12.10
C ASP A 53 13.10 -5.76 10.96
N LYS A 54 14.38 -5.49 11.22
CA LYS A 54 15.31 -4.87 10.26
C LYS A 54 15.36 -5.60 8.91
N ALA A 55 15.17 -6.93 8.92
CA ALA A 55 15.15 -7.74 7.70
C ALA A 55 13.86 -7.55 6.88
N ASN A 56 12.73 -7.27 7.53
CA ASN A 56 11.40 -7.27 6.92
C ASN A 56 10.88 -5.86 6.62
N ILE A 57 11.39 -4.84 7.31
CA ILE A 57 10.82 -3.49 7.31
C ILE A 57 10.66 -2.89 5.91
N ASN A 58 11.64 -3.05 5.01
CA ASN A 58 11.52 -2.53 3.64
C ASN A 58 10.38 -3.20 2.85
N ALA A 59 10.18 -4.50 3.01
CA ALA A 59 9.08 -5.23 2.37
C ALA A 59 7.72 -4.80 2.95
N THR A 60 7.66 -4.61 4.27
CA THR A 60 6.50 -4.10 4.99
C THR A 60 6.13 -2.69 4.52
N GLU A 61 7.10 -1.78 4.45
CA GLU A 61 6.88 -0.40 3.97
C GLU A 61 6.42 -0.38 2.50
N ASN A 62 6.98 -1.24 1.64
CA ASN A 62 6.50 -1.39 0.26
C ASN A 62 5.07 -1.91 0.20
N CYS A 63 4.66 -2.83 1.09
CA CYS A 63 3.25 -3.26 1.19
C CYS A 63 2.34 -2.11 1.62
N ILE A 64 2.73 -1.32 2.63
CA ILE A 64 1.95 -0.15 3.09
C ILE A 64 1.77 0.85 1.95
N SER A 65 2.84 1.14 1.21
CA SER A 65 2.75 2.05 0.06
C SER A 65 1.90 1.49 -1.07
N ALA A 66 2.04 0.20 -1.38
CA ALA A 66 1.22 -0.45 -2.40
C ALA A 66 -0.27 -0.43 -2.04
N VAL A 67 -0.66 -0.64 -0.78
CA VAL A 67 -2.04 -0.45 -0.32
C VAL A 67 -2.50 1.00 -0.54
N GLY A 68 -1.65 1.98 -0.22
CA GLY A 68 -1.91 3.41 -0.50
C GLY A 68 -2.14 3.69 -1.99
N LYS A 69 -1.30 3.12 -2.86
CA LYS A 69 -1.44 3.25 -4.32
C LYS A 69 -2.72 2.59 -4.84
N VAL A 70 -3.13 1.43 -4.31
CA VAL A 70 -4.43 0.82 -4.65
C VAL A 70 -5.58 1.74 -4.24
N MET A 71 -5.59 2.27 -3.01
CA MET A 71 -6.64 3.20 -2.57
C MET A 71 -6.69 4.47 -3.43
N LYS A 72 -5.54 5.03 -3.80
CA LYS A 72 -5.45 6.29 -4.57
C LYS A 72 -5.87 6.11 -6.04
N PHE A 73 -5.38 5.05 -6.70
CA PHE A 73 -5.50 4.89 -8.15
C PHE A 73 -6.54 3.87 -8.59
N ARG A 74 -6.96 2.98 -7.69
CA ARG A 74 -7.98 1.94 -7.92
C ARG A 74 -8.95 1.84 -6.73
N PRO A 75 -9.60 2.95 -6.32
CA PRO A 75 -10.53 2.94 -5.19
C PRO A 75 -11.70 1.96 -5.37
N GLU A 76 -12.02 1.56 -6.61
CA GLU A 76 -13.02 0.53 -6.91
C GLU A 76 -12.60 -0.89 -6.51
N CYS A 77 -11.31 -1.14 -6.25
CA CYS A 77 -10.76 -2.45 -5.89
C CYS A 77 -10.71 -2.68 -4.36
N VAL A 78 -11.05 -1.68 -3.55
CA VAL A 78 -10.92 -1.75 -2.09
C VAL A 78 -11.94 -0.84 -1.40
N ASN A 79 -12.47 -1.27 -0.26
CA ASN A 79 -13.29 -0.39 0.58
C ASN A 79 -12.38 0.65 1.29
N VAL A 80 -12.17 1.80 0.64
CA VAL A 80 -11.26 2.85 1.14
C VAL A 80 -11.64 3.30 2.55
N ASN A 81 -12.93 3.45 2.85
CA ASN A 81 -13.38 3.90 4.18
C ASN A 81 -13.02 2.93 5.30
N GLU A 82 -12.97 1.64 5.00
CA GLU A 82 -12.61 0.60 5.96
C GLU A 82 -11.09 0.46 6.10
N VAL A 83 -10.35 0.55 4.99
CA VAL A 83 -8.88 0.36 5.00
C VAL A 83 -8.13 1.61 5.46
N LEU A 84 -8.65 2.81 5.19
CA LEU A 84 -7.95 4.06 5.46
C LEU A 84 -7.54 4.25 6.93
N PRO A 85 -8.39 4.01 7.95
CA PRO A 85 -7.98 4.14 9.35
C PRO A 85 -6.81 3.21 9.73
N HIS A 86 -6.79 2.00 9.17
CA HIS A 86 -5.72 1.04 9.38
C HIS A 86 -4.43 1.52 8.69
N TRP A 87 -4.54 1.98 7.44
CA TRP A 87 -3.41 2.49 6.68
C TRP A 87 -2.74 3.69 7.36
N LEU A 88 -3.53 4.62 7.91
CA LEU A 88 -2.99 5.73 8.71
C LEU A 88 -2.20 5.25 9.93
N SER A 89 -2.62 4.16 10.58
CA SER A 89 -1.92 3.59 11.74
C SER A 89 -0.56 2.96 11.40
N TRP A 90 -0.30 2.67 10.13
CA TRP A 90 0.96 2.09 9.65
C TRP A 90 2.00 3.14 9.27
N LEU A 91 1.60 4.41 9.18
CA LEU A 91 2.49 5.54 8.90
C LEU A 91 3.22 6.02 10.18
N PRO A 92 4.40 6.66 10.04
CA PRO A 92 5.12 6.98 8.81
C PRO A 92 6.06 5.86 8.35
N LEU A 93 6.32 5.82 7.04
CA LEU A 93 7.43 5.08 6.45
C LEU A 93 8.74 5.83 6.72
N LYS A 94 9.81 5.11 7.03
CA LYS A 94 11.10 5.67 7.45
C LYS A 94 12.29 5.11 6.68
N GLU A 95 12.23 3.86 6.25
CA GLU A 95 13.36 3.17 5.64
C GLU A 95 13.38 3.39 4.11
N ASP A 96 12.24 3.17 3.45
CA ASP A 96 12.08 3.38 2.03
C ASP A 96 11.65 4.83 1.74
N LYS A 97 12.63 5.67 1.42
CA LYS A 97 12.43 7.10 1.18
C LYS A 97 11.59 7.40 -0.06
N GLU A 98 11.65 6.54 -1.08
CA GLU A 98 10.85 6.72 -2.29
C GLU A 98 9.38 6.44 -1.99
N GLU A 99 9.11 5.33 -1.29
CA GLU A 99 7.76 4.97 -0.88
C GLU A 99 7.20 5.91 0.19
N ALA A 100 8.05 6.49 1.05
CA ALA A 100 7.67 7.55 1.97
C ALA A 100 7.12 8.78 1.22
N VAL A 101 7.75 9.22 0.12
CA VAL A 101 7.25 10.35 -0.69
C VAL A 101 5.87 10.04 -1.27
N HIS A 102 5.67 8.83 -1.80
CA HIS A 102 4.37 8.43 -2.34
C HIS A 102 3.26 8.40 -1.29
N THR A 103 3.55 7.83 -0.11
CA THR A 103 2.57 7.74 1.00
C THR A 103 2.24 9.12 1.57
N PHE A 104 3.23 9.98 1.79
CA PHE A 104 2.99 11.36 2.26
C PHE A 104 2.23 12.19 1.21
N SER A 105 2.55 12.06 -0.08
CA SER A 105 1.78 12.73 -1.13
C SER A 105 0.31 12.32 -1.11
N PHE A 106 0.01 11.03 -0.96
CA PHE A 106 -1.37 10.58 -0.85
C PHE A 106 -2.05 11.06 0.43
N LEU A 107 -1.33 11.10 1.56
CA LEU A 107 -1.85 11.65 2.81
C LEU A 107 -2.23 13.13 2.65
N CYS A 108 -1.40 13.93 2.00
CA CYS A 108 -1.72 15.33 1.71
C CYS A 108 -2.98 15.44 0.84
N ASP A 109 -3.10 14.65 -0.23
CA ASP A 109 -4.30 14.64 -1.08
C ASP A 109 -5.59 14.36 -0.28
N LEU A 110 -5.52 13.45 0.70
CA LEU A 110 -6.66 13.10 1.56
C LEU A 110 -7.05 14.28 2.46
N ILE A 111 -6.08 14.93 3.08
CA ILE A 111 -6.30 16.08 3.98
C ILE A 111 -6.89 17.26 3.20
N GLU A 112 -6.30 17.59 2.05
CA GLU A 112 -6.75 18.70 1.21
C GLU A 112 -8.20 18.48 0.73
N ARG A 113 -8.54 17.26 0.29
CA ARG A 113 -9.91 16.91 -0.11
C ARG A 113 -10.91 17.02 1.05
N PHE A 114 -10.49 16.71 2.28
CA PHE A 114 -11.36 16.81 3.44
C PHE A 114 -11.69 18.26 3.78
N GLU A 115 -10.70 19.16 3.69
CA GLU A 115 -10.90 20.60 3.88
C GLU A 115 -11.85 21.19 2.82
N PHE A 116 -11.73 20.79 1.55
CA PHE A 116 -12.62 21.28 0.49
C PHE A 116 -14.10 20.90 0.67
N LEU A 117 -14.41 19.76 1.30
CA LEU A 117 -15.79 19.33 1.56
C LEU A 117 -16.47 20.11 2.71
N HIS A 118 -15.70 20.78 3.58
CA HIS A 118 -16.25 21.58 4.68
C HIS A 118 -16.49 23.06 4.30
N PHE A 119 -15.98 23.51 3.15
CA PHE A 119 -16.15 24.89 2.65
C PHE A 119 -17.08 25.02 1.43
N CYS A 120 -17.74 23.94 1.00
CA CYS A 120 -18.79 23.93 -0.03
C CYS A 120 -20.14 23.50 0.55
#